data_AF-A0A0H2RXH0-F1
#
_entry.id   AF-A0A0H2RXH0-F1
#
_cell.length_a   1.000
_cell.length_b   1.000
_cell.length_c   1.000
_cell.angle_alpha   90.00
_cell.angle_beta   90.00
_cell.angle_gamma   90.00
#
_symmetry.space_group_name_H-M   'P 1'
#
loop_
_entity.id
_entity.type
_entity.pdbx_description
1 polymer ?
#
loop_
_entity_poly.entity_id
_entity_poly.type
_entity_poly.pdbx_seq_one_letter_code
_entity_poly.pdbx_strand_id
1 'polypeptide(L)'
;MPRNSHARRAIPHRPRPPNFSQLSKLSPTSIHNINRALAHGWSSSTKKNYASVIRRFKAFCEDEGFSPHDIFPASELALCAFAASHAGRRAGTTARNNLAAVKAWHSYYNAPWNGSARLRYVLSGVQNLAPPSSSRPQRPPVTLSMLNLLVQRLDRNHPLDACVLATAFTAFWGQSSRK
;
A
#
# COMPACT_ATOMS: atom_id res chain seq x y z
N MET A 1 22.19 37.55 3.47
CA MET A 1 21.12 37.44 4.50
C MET A 1 20.79 35.96 4.71
N PRO A 2 20.97 35.41 5.91
CA PRO A 2 20.78 33.99 6.16
C PRO A 2 19.33 33.71 6.57
N ARG A 3 18.64 32.81 5.86
CA ARG A 3 17.34 32.27 6.29
C ARG A 3 17.55 30.87 6.87
N ASN A 4 17.83 30.87 8.17
CA ASN A 4 17.77 29.68 9.00
C ASN A 4 16.29 29.41 9.32
N SER A 5 15.75 28.28 8.85
CA SER A 5 14.44 27.80 9.29
C SER A 5 14.42 26.28 9.27
N HIS A 6 15.07 25.70 10.27
CA HIS A 6 14.77 24.35 10.73
C HIS A 6 13.31 24.27 11.15
N ALA A 7 12.43 23.94 10.21
CA ALA A 7 11.07 23.54 10.51
C ALA A 7 11.14 22.26 11.34
N ARG A 8 10.88 22.41 12.65
CA ARG A 8 10.71 21.30 13.59
C ARG A 8 9.73 20.31 12.97
N ARG A 9 10.21 19.09 12.67
CA ARG A 9 9.36 17.97 12.31
C ARG A 9 8.40 17.73 13.48
N ALA A 10 7.16 18.20 13.34
CA ALA A 10 6.11 17.88 14.28
C ALA A 10 5.98 16.35 14.34
N ILE A 11 6.21 15.81 15.54
CA ILE A 11 5.99 14.41 15.86
C ILE A 11 4.51 14.14 15.54
N PRO A 12 4.16 13.14 14.71
CA PRO A 12 2.77 12.84 14.43
C PRO A 12 2.05 12.58 15.75
N HIS A 13 0.97 13.33 16.01
CA HIS A 13 0.15 13.17 17.21
C HIS A 13 -0.08 11.69 17.49
N ARG A 14 0.42 11.25 18.65
CA ARG A 14 0.19 9.91 19.17
C ARG A 14 -1.31 9.79 19.41
N PRO A 15 -2.02 8.85 18.75
CA PRO A 15 -3.45 8.69 19.00
C PRO A 15 -3.69 8.40 20.49
N ARG A 16 -4.87 8.79 20.98
CA ARG A 16 -5.36 8.44 22.32
C ARG A 16 -5.09 6.94 22.52
N PRO A 17 -4.34 6.58 23.56
CA PRO A 17 -3.83 5.23 23.65
C PRO A 17 -5.07 4.32 23.91
N PRO A 18 -5.09 3.07 23.37
CA PRO A 18 -6.29 2.22 23.35
C PRO A 18 -6.88 2.02 24.75
N ASN A 19 -8.11 1.55 24.88
CA ASN A 19 -8.68 1.20 26.18
C ASN A 19 -7.80 0.09 26.83
N PHE A 20 -6.83 0.47 27.70
CA PHE A 20 -5.83 -0.40 28.33
C PHE A 20 -6.41 -1.35 29.38
N SER A 21 -7.74 -1.43 29.50
CA SER A 21 -8.40 -2.27 30.50
C SER A 21 -8.01 -3.75 30.40
N GLN A 22 -7.45 -4.21 29.27
CA GLN A 22 -6.88 -5.55 29.12
C GLN A 22 -5.34 -5.62 29.15
N LEU A 23 -4.64 -4.53 28.84
CA LEU A 23 -3.16 -4.50 28.91
C LEU A 23 -2.64 -4.44 30.35
N SER A 24 -3.46 -3.96 31.29
CA SER A 24 -3.17 -4.03 32.73
C SER A 24 -3.12 -5.45 33.29
N LYS A 25 -3.60 -6.46 32.55
CA LYS A 25 -3.55 -7.88 32.92
C LYS A 25 -2.30 -8.61 32.43
N LEU A 26 -1.47 -7.96 31.60
CA LEU A 26 -0.29 -8.57 30.99
C LEU A 26 0.99 -8.11 31.67
N SER A 27 1.99 -9.00 31.74
CA SER A 27 3.31 -8.63 32.25
C SER A 27 4.01 -7.62 31.30
N PRO A 28 4.90 -6.77 31.83
CA PRO A 28 5.68 -5.83 31.00
C PRO A 28 6.44 -6.52 29.86
N THR A 29 6.95 -7.73 30.11
CA THR A 29 7.65 -8.55 29.10
C THR A 29 6.72 -8.97 27.97
N SER A 30 5.49 -9.39 28.27
CA SER A 30 4.50 -9.74 27.24
C SER A 30 4.13 -8.53 26.38
N ILE A 31 3.94 -7.37 27.00
CA ILE A 31 3.69 -6.11 26.30
C ILE A 31 4.87 -5.75 25.38
N HIS A 32 6.10 -5.90 25.86
CA HIS A 32 7.31 -5.66 25.06
C HIS A 32 7.37 -6.60 23.84
N ASN A 33 7.13 -7.90 24.04
CA ASN A 33 7.15 -8.89 22.97
C ASN A 33 6.08 -8.63 21.90
N ILE A 34 4.87 -8.23 22.31
CA ILE A 34 3.79 -7.83 21.40
C ILE A 34 4.22 -6.62 20.57
N ASN A 35 4.73 -5.56 21.21
CA ASN A 35 5.18 -4.36 20.51
C ASN A 35 6.33 -4.64 19.54
N ARG A 36 7.27 -5.50 19.93
CA ARG A 36 8.37 -5.95 19.08
C ARG A 36 7.85 -6.74 17.87
N ALA A 37 6.94 -7.69 18.08
CA ALA A 37 6.33 -8.45 16.99
C ALA A 37 5.56 -7.54 16.02
N LEU A 38 4.74 -6.61 16.53
CA LEU A 38 4.02 -5.62 15.73
C LEU A 38 4.98 -4.72 14.95
N ALA A 39 6.07 -4.26 15.59
CA ALA A 39 7.07 -3.44 14.92
C ALA A 39 7.76 -4.19 13.77
N HIS A 40 7.85 -5.53 13.82
CA HIS A 40 8.46 -6.33 12.75
C HIS A 40 7.44 -6.99 11.80
N GLY A 41 6.14 -6.76 12.00
CA GLY A 41 5.08 -7.36 11.17
C GLY A 41 5.07 -6.92 9.69
N TRP A 42 5.78 -5.84 9.35
CA TRP A 42 5.87 -5.34 7.98
C TRP A 42 7.30 -5.02 7.56
N SER A 43 7.58 -5.17 6.26
CA SER A 43 8.83 -4.73 5.65
C SER A 43 9.02 -3.22 5.74
N SER A 44 10.27 -2.76 5.68
CA SER A 44 10.61 -1.34 5.73
C SER A 44 9.97 -0.53 4.58
N SER A 45 9.83 -1.12 3.39
CA SER A 45 9.16 -0.49 2.26
C SER A 45 7.66 -0.33 2.50
N THR A 46 6.99 -1.36 3.04
CA THR A 46 5.56 -1.31 3.38
C THR A 46 5.28 -0.26 4.45
N LYS A 47 6.10 -0.18 5.51
CA LYS A 47 5.97 0.87 6.54
C LYS A 47 6.05 2.28 5.97
N LYS A 48 7.03 2.54 5.10
CA LYS A 48 7.21 3.84 4.44
C LYS A 48 6.01 4.19 3.57
N ASN A 49 5.53 3.22 2.80
CA ASN A 49 4.34 3.40 1.96
C ASN A 49 3.10 3.71 2.82
N TYR A 50 2.86 2.93 3.87
CA TYR A 50 1.73 3.14 4.78
C TYR A 50 1.80 4.49 5.45
N ALA A 51 2.96 4.90 5.99
CA ALA A 51 3.15 6.21 6.57
C ALA A 51 2.89 7.35 5.55
N SER A 52 3.23 7.15 4.28
CA SER A 52 2.91 8.09 3.19
C SER A 52 1.41 8.20 2.93
N VAL A 53 0.71 7.05 2.88
CA VAL A 53 -0.74 7.03 2.70
C VAL A 53 -1.47 7.65 3.88
N ILE A 54 -1.05 7.38 5.12
CA ILE A 54 -1.68 7.95 6.32
C ILE A 54 -1.55 9.48 6.33
N ARG A 55 -0.40 10.03 5.92
CA ARG A 55 -0.26 11.49 5.75
C ARG A 55 -1.23 12.04 4.71
N ARG A 56 -1.40 11.33 3.60
CA ARG A 56 -2.32 11.74 2.53
C ARG A 56 -3.79 11.67 2.94
N PHE A 57 -4.15 10.65 3.72
CA PHE A 57 -5.48 10.51 4.30
C PHE A 57 -5.78 11.63 5.29
N LYS A 58 -4.83 11.96 6.19
CA LYS A 58 -4.98 13.08 7.13
C LYS A 58 -5.18 14.42 6.40
N ALA A 59 -4.30 14.73 5.44
CA ALA A 59 -4.42 15.95 4.65
C ALA A 59 -5.78 16.02 3.93
N PHE A 60 -6.22 14.91 3.32
CA PHE A 60 -7.55 14.83 2.71
C PHE A 60 -8.67 15.12 3.72
N CYS A 61 -8.64 14.53 4.92
CA CYS A 61 -9.66 14.80 5.93
C CYS A 61 -9.62 16.25 6.42
N GLU A 62 -8.44 16.84 6.61
CA GLU A 62 -8.29 18.25 6.97
C GLU A 62 -8.89 19.17 5.89
N ASP A 63 -8.65 18.86 4.61
CA ASP A 63 -9.23 19.58 3.45
C ASP A 63 -10.77 19.47 3.40
N GLU A 64 -11.33 18.34 3.84
CA GLU A 64 -12.78 18.10 3.94
C GLU A 64 -13.39 18.68 5.24
N GLY A 65 -12.60 19.40 6.05
CA GLY A 65 -13.07 20.11 7.24
C GLY A 65 -13.08 19.29 8.54
N PHE A 66 -12.49 18.10 8.56
CA PHE A 66 -12.34 17.34 9.80
C PHE A 66 -11.27 17.98 10.69
N SER A 67 -11.58 18.09 11.99
CA SER A 67 -10.57 18.45 12.98
C SER A 67 -9.48 17.36 13.04
N PRO A 68 -8.19 17.71 13.23
CA PRO A 68 -7.11 16.73 13.36
C PRO A 68 -7.33 15.66 14.44
N HIS A 69 -8.19 15.95 15.42
CA HIS A 69 -8.54 15.04 16.51
C HIS A 69 -9.65 14.04 16.13
N ASP A 70 -10.43 14.31 15.09
CA ASP A 70 -11.61 13.52 14.69
C ASP A 70 -11.34 12.63 13.46
N ILE A 71 -10.12 12.69 12.91
CA ILE A 71 -9.71 11.86 11.75
C ILE A 71 -9.62 10.38 12.12
N PHE A 72 -9.23 10.07 13.36
CA PHE A 72 -9.06 8.70 13.83
C PHE A 72 -9.77 8.46 15.17
N PRO A 73 -10.51 7.35 15.34
CA PRO A 73 -10.76 6.29 14.34
C PRO A 73 -11.57 6.80 13.14
N ALA A 74 -11.14 6.47 11.93
CA ALA A 74 -11.80 6.95 10.71
C ALA A 74 -13.27 6.54 10.68
N SER A 75 -14.15 7.53 10.49
CA SER A 75 -15.57 7.28 10.27
C SER A 75 -15.76 6.60 8.91
N GLU A 76 -16.85 5.85 8.75
CA GLU A 76 -17.14 5.24 7.46
C GLU A 76 -17.29 6.29 6.35
N LEU A 77 -17.85 7.46 6.68
CA LEU A 77 -18.01 8.56 5.74
C LEU A 77 -16.65 9.05 5.24
N ALA A 78 -15.67 9.25 6.13
CA ALA A 78 -14.31 9.66 5.75
C ALA A 78 -13.62 8.60 4.88
N LEU A 79 -13.81 7.31 5.19
CA LEU A 79 -13.28 6.21 4.38
C LEU A 79 -13.90 6.20 2.97
N CYS A 80 -15.21 6.38 2.87
CA CYS A 80 -15.94 6.44 1.60
C CYS A 80 -15.53 7.67 0.78
N ALA A 81 -15.47 8.85 1.39
CA ALA A 81 -15.06 10.08 0.73
C ALA A 81 -13.62 9.96 0.20
N PHE A 82 -12.71 9.44 1.02
CA PHE A 82 -11.33 9.21 0.60
C PHE A 82 -11.24 8.21 -0.56
N ALA A 83 -12.00 7.11 -0.52
CA ALA A 83 -12.07 6.16 -1.63
C ALA A 83 -12.60 6.84 -2.91
N ALA A 84 -13.72 7.57 -2.79
CA ALA A 84 -14.37 8.26 -3.90
C ALA A 84 -13.47 9.34 -4.53
N SER A 85 -12.57 9.98 -3.78
CA SER A 85 -11.61 10.96 -4.31
C SER A 85 -10.69 10.41 -5.42
N HIS A 86 -10.61 9.08 -5.56
CA HIS A 86 -9.83 8.38 -6.58
C HIS A 86 -10.63 8.11 -7.87
N ALA A 87 -11.96 8.23 -7.83
CA ALA A 87 -12.84 7.96 -8.97
C ALA A 87 -12.47 8.85 -10.16
N GLY A 88 -12.43 8.27 -11.37
CA GLY A 88 -12.07 9.00 -12.60
C GLY A 88 -10.59 9.39 -12.71
N ARG A 89 -9.80 9.26 -11.65
CA ARG A 89 -8.43 9.82 -11.58
C ARG A 89 -7.34 8.76 -11.48
N ARG A 90 -7.62 7.63 -10.82
CA ARG A 90 -6.62 6.58 -10.53
C ARG A 90 -7.20 5.20 -10.75
N ALA A 91 -6.32 4.21 -10.92
CA ALA A 91 -6.74 2.80 -10.93
C ALA A 91 -7.41 2.44 -9.60
N GLY A 92 -8.49 1.66 -9.63
CA GLY A 92 -9.19 1.24 -8.41
C GLY A 92 -8.31 0.41 -7.46
N THR A 93 -7.28 -0.27 -7.99
CA THR A 93 -6.24 -0.92 -7.18
C THR A 93 -5.49 0.05 -6.28
N THR A 94 -5.28 1.30 -6.73
CA THR A 94 -4.62 2.34 -5.93
C THR A 94 -5.49 2.73 -4.73
N ALA A 95 -6.79 2.93 -4.94
CA ALA A 95 -7.72 3.25 -3.85
C ALA A 95 -7.77 2.13 -2.80
N ARG A 96 -7.83 0.87 -3.25
CA ARG A 96 -7.79 -0.31 -2.35
C ARG A 96 -6.48 -0.38 -1.56
N ASN A 97 -5.34 -0.18 -2.21
CA ASN A 97 -4.02 -0.20 -1.55
C ASN A 97 -3.91 0.92 -0.52
N ASN A 98 -4.46 2.10 -0.82
CA ASN A 98 -4.46 3.20 0.12
C ASN A 98 -5.35 2.89 1.34
N LEU A 99 -6.57 2.37 1.14
CA LEU A 99 -7.42 1.95 2.25
C LEU A 99 -6.83 0.78 3.06
N ALA A 100 -6.07 -0.11 2.43
CA ALA A 100 -5.35 -1.17 3.14
C ALA A 100 -4.34 -0.58 4.14
N ALA A 101 -3.66 0.52 3.80
CA ALA A 101 -2.79 1.23 4.73
C ALA A 101 -3.57 1.89 5.88
N VAL A 102 -4.74 2.48 5.61
CA VAL A 102 -5.62 3.04 6.64
C VAL A 102 -6.12 1.94 7.57
N LYS A 103 -6.58 0.81 7.03
CA LYS A 103 -6.99 -0.36 7.81
C LYS A 103 -5.85 -0.92 8.65
N ALA A 104 -4.65 -0.99 8.09
CA ALA A 104 -3.45 -1.44 8.80
C ALA A 104 -3.10 -0.51 9.97
N TRP A 105 -3.27 0.80 9.82
CA TRP A 105 -3.14 1.75 10.92
C TRP A 105 -4.13 1.44 12.04
N HIS A 106 -5.40 1.20 11.69
CA HIS A 106 -6.42 0.82 12.69
C HIS A 106 -6.04 -0.47 13.43
N SER A 107 -5.59 -1.50 12.71
CA SER A 107 -5.13 -2.74 13.32
C SER A 107 -3.91 -2.54 14.23
N TYR A 108 -2.93 -1.74 13.81
CA TYR A 108 -1.71 -1.49 14.58
C TYR A 108 -1.97 -0.75 15.89
N TYR A 109 -2.85 0.26 15.86
CA TYR A 109 -3.21 1.05 17.05
C TYR A 109 -4.40 0.48 17.82
N ASN A 110 -4.89 -0.71 17.43
CA ASN A 110 -6.08 -1.34 18.00
C ASN A 110 -7.30 -0.38 18.03
N ALA A 111 -7.48 0.37 16.94
CA ALA A 111 -8.60 1.29 16.76
C ALA A 111 -9.73 0.60 15.99
N PRO A 112 -11.01 0.90 16.30
CA PRO A 112 -12.14 0.28 15.63
C PRO A 112 -12.14 0.59 14.14
N TRP A 113 -12.31 -0.43 13.29
CA TRP A 113 -12.43 -0.26 11.84
C TRP A 113 -13.91 -0.12 11.46
N ASN A 114 -14.29 1.04 10.93
CA ASN A 114 -15.68 1.36 10.60
C ASN A 114 -16.07 1.13 9.12
N GLY A 115 -15.28 0.37 8.35
CA GLY A 115 -15.59 0.12 6.93
C GLY A 115 -16.73 -0.89 6.75
N SER A 116 -17.83 -0.48 6.10
CA SER A 116 -19.04 -1.31 5.90
C SER A 116 -19.18 -1.82 4.45
N ALA A 117 -20.35 -2.43 4.13
CA ALA A 117 -20.76 -2.74 2.77
C ALA A 117 -20.74 -1.53 1.81
N ARG A 118 -21.14 -0.35 2.29
CA ARG A 118 -21.14 0.87 1.48
C ARG A 118 -19.74 1.24 1.00
N LEU A 119 -18.71 1.13 1.84
CA LEU A 119 -17.32 1.32 1.41
C LEU A 119 -16.90 0.37 0.28
N ARG A 120 -17.38 -0.89 0.32
CA ARG A 120 -17.12 -1.87 -0.76
C ARG A 120 -17.79 -1.44 -2.06
N TYR A 121 -19.02 -0.96 -2.02
CA TYR A 121 -19.70 -0.43 -3.20
C TYR A 121 -19.01 0.79 -3.78
N VAL A 122 -18.53 1.72 -2.93
CA VAL A 122 -17.73 2.87 -3.38
C VAL A 122 -16.46 2.41 -4.08
N LEU A 123 -15.74 1.43 -3.54
CA LEU A 123 -14.54 0.88 -4.18
C LEU A 123 -14.83 0.21 -5.52
N SER A 124 -15.97 -0.47 -5.65
CA SER A 124 -16.43 -1.00 -6.93
C SER A 124 -16.74 0.11 -7.93
N GLY A 125 -17.42 1.17 -7.48
CA GLY A 125 -17.67 2.37 -8.30
C GLY A 125 -16.38 3.02 -8.76
N VAL A 126 -15.40 3.21 -7.87
CA VAL A 126 -14.07 3.77 -8.20
C VAL A 126 -13.35 2.90 -9.23
N GLN A 127 -13.46 1.57 -9.12
CA GLN A 127 -12.88 0.65 -10.10
C GLN A 127 -13.56 0.78 -11.46
N ASN A 128 -14.88 0.91 -11.50
CA ASN A 128 -15.65 1.05 -12.75
C ASN A 128 -15.42 2.41 -13.42
N LEU A 129 -15.20 3.46 -12.61
CA LEU A 129 -14.88 4.81 -13.07
C LEU A 129 -13.38 5.01 -13.32
N ALA A 130 -12.54 3.98 -13.16
CA ALA A 130 -11.12 4.11 -13.40
C ALA A 130 -10.86 4.45 -14.88
N PRO A 131 -10.03 5.46 -15.19
CA PRO A 131 -9.81 5.85 -16.57
C PRO A 131 -9.10 4.71 -17.32
N PRO A 132 -9.38 4.48 -18.62
CA PRO A 132 -8.72 3.44 -19.40
C PRO A 132 -7.19 3.54 -19.35
N SER A 133 -6.66 4.77 -19.30
CA SER A 133 -5.23 5.07 -19.17
C SER A 133 -4.60 4.58 -17.85
N SER A 134 -5.40 4.26 -16.83
CA SER A 134 -4.91 3.70 -15.58
C SER A 134 -4.71 2.18 -15.62
N SER A 135 -5.18 1.51 -16.66
CA SER A 135 -4.93 0.10 -16.91
C SER A 135 -3.79 -0.05 -17.93
N ARG A 136 -2.78 -0.84 -17.59
CA ARG A 136 -1.75 -1.20 -18.55
C ARG A 136 -2.28 -2.38 -19.38
N PRO A 137 -2.22 -2.34 -20.72
CA PRO A 137 -2.54 -3.51 -21.53
C PRO A 137 -1.65 -4.67 -21.08
N GLN A 138 -2.20 -5.88 -21.17
CA GLN A 138 -1.45 -7.10 -20.89
C GLN A 138 -0.17 -7.07 -21.70
N ARG A 139 0.97 -7.33 -21.05
CA ARG A 139 2.26 -7.39 -21.77
C ARG A 139 2.18 -8.50 -22.81
N PRO A 140 2.67 -8.29 -24.04
CA PRO A 140 2.70 -9.34 -25.03
C PRO A 140 3.51 -10.54 -24.50
N PRO A 141 3.14 -11.77 -24.89
CA PRO A 141 3.89 -12.96 -24.51
C PRO A 141 5.32 -12.90 -25.07
N VAL A 142 6.23 -13.62 -24.41
CA VAL A 142 7.56 -13.86 -24.98
C VAL A 142 7.37 -14.68 -26.27
N THR A 143 8.01 -14.25 -27.36
CA THR A 143 7.92 -14.96 -28.65
C THR A 143 9.20 -15.74 -28.94
N LEU A 144 9.10 -16.77 -29.79
CA LEU A 144 10.27 -17.51 -30.29
C LEU A 144 11.28 -16.60 -30.99
N SER A 145 10.81 -15.54 -31.67
CA SER A 145 11.68 -14.57 -32.33
C SER A 145 12.54 -13.80 -31.31
N MET A 146 11.97 -13.44 -30.16
CA MET A 146 12.71 -12.80 -29.06
C MET A 146 13.74 -13.76 -28.47
N LEU A 147 13.40 -15.03 -28.29
CA LEU A 147 14.36 -16.05 -27.82
C LEU A 147 15.51 -16.25 -28.80
N ASN A 148 15.21 -16.36 -30.10
CA ASN A 148 16.23 -16.49 -31.14
C ASN A 148 17.18 -15.28 -31.16
N LEU A 149 16.65 -14.08 -30.99
CA LEU A 149 17.47 -12.87 -30.88
C LEU A 149 18.40 -12.93 -29.67
N LEU A 150 17.91 -13.35 -28.50
CA LEU A 150 18.75 -13.51 -27.31
C LEU A 150 19.84 -14.55 -27.54
N VAL A 151 19.50 -15.69 -28.13
CA VAL A 151 20.47 -16.77 -28.44
C VAL A 151 21.57 -16.30 -29.38
N GLN A 152 21.26 -15.42 -30.33
CA GLN A 152 22.24 -14.89 -31.29
C GLN A 152 23.14 -13.80 -30.70
N ARG A 153 22.71 -13.11 -29.64
CA ARG A 153 23.36 -11.90 -29.12
C ARG A 153 24.06 -12.08 -27.78
N LEU A 154 23.71 -13.12 -27.03
CA LEU A 154 24.28 -13.40 -25.72
C LEU A 154 25.36 -14.49 -25.79
N ASP A 155 26.46 -14.30 -25.06
CA ASP A 155 27.54 -15.29 -24.96
C ASP A 155 27.20 -16.34 -23.91
N ARG A 156 27.03 -17.59 -24.35
CA ARG A 156 26.68 -18.71 -23.46
C ARG A 156 27.79 -19.06 -22.47
N ASN A 157 29.03 -18.64 -22.73
CA ASN A 157 30.14 -18.86 -21.82
C ASN A 157 30.22 -17.78 -20.73
N HIS A 158 29.53 -16.66 -20.92
CA HIS A 158 29.42 -15.62 -19.91
C HIS A 158 28.28 -15.97 -18.93
N PRO A 159 28.54 -16.07 -17.61
CA PRO A 159 27.58 -16.62 -16.66
C PRO A 159 26.30 -15.79 -16.52
N LEU A 160 26.38 -14.46 -16.68
CA LEU A 160 25.19 -13.59 -16.68
C LEU A 160 24.29 -13.87 -17.88
N ASP A 161 24.90 -13.97 -19.06
CA ASP A 161 24.23 -14.16 -20.34
C ASP A 161 23.54 -15.54 -20.40
N ALA A 162 24.22 -16.58 -19.92
CA ALA A 162 23.64 -17.91 -19.74
C ALA A 162 22.43 -17.89 -18.81
N CYS A 163 22.48 -17.15 -17.70
CA CYS A 163 21.36 -17.00 -16.77
C CYS A 163 20.18 -16.24 -17.39
N VAL A 164 20.44 -15.17 -18.15
CA VAL A 164 19.42 -14.42 -18.90
C VAL A 164 18.73 -15.33 -19.92
N LEU A 165 19.50 -16.12 -20.68
CA LEU A 165 18.96 -17.10 -21.63
C LEU A 165 18.06 -18.13 -20.93
N ALA A 166 18.55 -18.76 -19.87
CA ALA A 166 17.78 -19.75 -19.11
C ALA A 166 16.46 -19.14 -18.57
N THR A 167 16.51 -17.93 -18.03
CA THR A 167 15.33 -17.21 -17.51
C THR A 167 14.34 -16.86 -18.63
N ALA A 168 14.82 -16.52 -19.82
CA ALA A 168 13.95 -16.26 -20.97
C ALA A 168 13.25 -17.54 -21.45
N PHE A 169 13.97 -18.66 -21.50
CA PHE A 169 13.38 -19.97 -21.84
C PHE A 169 12.34 -20.41 -20.80
N THR A 170 12.64 -20.29 -19.50
CA THR A 170 11.67 -20.66 -18.45
C THR A 170 10.43 -19.78 -18.48
N ALA A 171 10.57 -18.47 -18.75
CA ALA A 171 9.43 -17.57 -18.93
C ALA A 171 8.57 -17.97 -20.14
N PHE A 172 9.20 -18.31 -21.27
CA PHE A 172 8.51 -18.74 -22.50
C PHE A 172 7.77 -20.08 -22.36
N TRP A 173 8.37 -21.05 -21.67
CA TRP A 173 7.70 -22.34 -21.46
C TRP A 173 6.67 -22.28 -20.33
N GLY A 174 6.90 -21.45 -19.30
CA GLY A 174 5.96 -21.22 -18.21
C GLY A 174 4.69 -20.45 -18.59
N GLN A 175 4.73 -19.63 -19.65
CA GLN A 175 3.49 -19.04 -20.21
C GLN A 175 2.64 -20.06 -20.98
N SER A 176 3.25 -21.12 -21.51
CA SER A 176 2.57 -22.14 -22.34
C SER A 176 1.85 -23.21 -21.51
N SER A 177 2.08 -23.27 -20.19
CA SER A 177 1.52 -24.29 -19.29
C SER A 177 0.24 -23.88 -18.55
N ARG A 178 -0.28 -22.67 -18.77
CA ARG A 178 -1.60 -22.24 -18.27
C ARG A 178 -2.64 -22.47 -19.36
N LYS A 179 -3.07 -23.71 -19.53
CA LYS A 179 -4.30 -24.06 -20.26
C LYS A 179 -5.34 -24.54 -19.25
#